data_AF-A0A538EM55-F1
#
_entry.id   AF-A0A538EM55-F1
#
_cell.length_a   1.000
_cell.length_b   1.000
_cell.length_c   1.000
_cell.angle_alpha   90.00
_cell.angle_beta   90.00
_cell.angle_gamma   90.00
#
_symmetry.space_group_name_H-M   'P 1'
#
loop_
_entity.id
_entity.type
_entity.pdbx_description
1 polymer ?
#
loop_
_entity_poly.entity_id
_entity_poly.type
_entity_poly.pdbx_seq_one_letter_code
_entity_poly.pdbx_strand_id
1 'polypeptide(L)'
;MRLKWFLLAGSLAMLAIPAQIQARHAPIRAAAWSSLVTAHHPLAGSAHGAATANPATFTDTQNDSGTAPDVRTVVVSNDAALTKYTFRINVAQLTLPSNVLVFILMDTDQNAATGTSGIDYVIVCDESNGSVGLLHWNGTQLALVSAPTLSASDDSTSVTASIGKSDIGNGAGLNFAVLTVEGESATAGHVDSAPDQGAWSYQLAAAAPLTLAASSLRAPRSVKAGKTFTVTMLVARSDTGAFVNDEIGGTTSCQATVAGKRVKLLGAGFVETTSPELAACLFRAPKNVHKKTIRGSIVVAVEGATVKKTFALTLK
;
A
#
# COMPACT_ATOMS: atom_id res chain seq x y z
N MET A 1 6.62 49.38 38.63
CA MET A 1 7.66 48.95 39.59
C MET A 1 7.57 47.42 39.69
N ARG A 2 8.18 46.71 38.72
CA ARG A 2 9.29 45.75 38.90
C ARG A 2 9.06 44.68 39.96
N LEU A 3 8.85 43.43 39.52
CA LEU A 3 9.43 42.26 40.19
C LEU A 3 9.89 41.21 39.16
N LYS A 4 11.17 40.86 39.27
CA LYS A 4 11.99 39.90 38.49
C LYS A 4 11.67 38.46 38.96
N TRP A 5 11.45 37.50 38.06
CA TRP A 5 12.39 36.50 37.50
C TRP A 5 13.19 35.64 38.50
N PHE A 6 12.84 34.35 38.56
CA PHE A 6 13.68 33.14 38.67
C PHE A 6 12.84 31.98 38.07
N LEU A 7 13.04 31.58 36.81
CA LEU A 7 13.96 30.54 36.32
C LEU A 7 13.89 29.21 37.09
N LEU A 8 13.06 28.28 36.61
CA LEU A 8 13.47 26.89 36.42
C LEU A 8 13.10 26.48 34.99
N ALA A 9 14.14 26.42 34.16
CA ALA A 9 14.10 25.87 32.82
C ALA A 9 13.97 24.34 32.93
N GLY A 10 12.79 23.81 32.63
CA GLY A 10 12.60 22.41 32.28
C GLY A 10 12.46 22.31 30.78
N SER A 11 13.58 22.24 30.06
CA SER A 11 13.60 21.88 28.65
C SER A 11 13.11 20.44 28.50
N LEU A 12 11.82 20.25 28.22
CA LEU A 12 11.41 19.09 27.43
C LEU A 12 11.75 19.43 25.98
N ALA A 13 12.91 18.98 25.54
CA ALA A 13 13.16 18.80 24.12
C ALA A 13 12.05 17.89 23.57
N MET A 14 11.11 18.47 22.83
CA MET A 14 10.35 17.73 21.84
C MET A 14 11.39 17.15 20.88
N LEU A 15 11.80 15.91 21.11
CA LEU A 15 12.28 15.04 20.05
C LEU A 15 11.07 14.81 19.13
N ALA A 16 10.84 15.76 18.23
CA ALA A 16 10.12 15.49 17.01
C ALA A 16 10.96 14.45 16.28
N ILE A 17 10.58 13.18 16.41
CA ILE A 17 11.01 12.15 15.48
C ILE A 17 10.31 12.54 14.17
N PRO A 18 11.01 12.98 13.12
CA PRO A 18 10.35 13.08 11.83
C PRO A 18 10.00 11.65 11.41
N ALA A 19 8.69 11.36 11.32
CA ALA A 19 8.19 10.20 10.60
C ALA A 19 8.58 10.39 9.13
N GLN A 20 9.78 9.93 8.79
CA GLN A 20 10.23 9.83 7.40
C GLN A 20 10.01 8.39 6.98
N ILE A 21 8.86 8.12 6.39
CA ILE A 21 8.67 7.03 5.41
C ILE A 21 8.75 7.69 4.02
N GLN A 22 9.91 8.30 3.75
CA GLN A 22 10.43 8.26 2.39
C GLN A 22 11.13 6.92 2.26
N ALA A 23 10.96 6.25 1.11
CA ALA A 23 11.73 5.07 0.75
C ALA A 23 13.19 5.29 1.16
N ARG A 24 13.62 4.59 2.21
CA ARG A 24 15.01 4.63 2.60
C ARG A 24 15.70 3.69 1.63
N HIS A 25 16.49 4.26 0.72
CA HIS A 25 17.58 3.53 0.07
C HIS A 25 18.62 3.15 1.15
N ALA A 26 18.19 2.38 2.15
CA ALA A 26 19.03 1.72 3.12
C ALA A 26 19.56 0.43 2.47
N PRO A 27 20.69 -0.11 2.94
CA PRO A 27 21.16 -1.39 2.46
C PRO A 27 20.09 -2.45 2.80
N ILE A 28 19.48 -3.03 1.76
CA ILE A 28 18.68 -4.25 1.88
C ILE A 28 19.57 -5.28 2.59
N ARG A 29 19.01 -6.01 3.55
CA ARG A 29 19.75 -7.09 4.22
C ARG A 29 20.37 -7.98 3.15
N ALA A 30 21.68 -8.18 3.21
CA ALA A 30 22.42 -8.98 2.24
C ALA A 30 21.99 -10.46 2.38
N ALA A 31 20.85 -10.82 1.80
CA ALA A 31 20.46 -12.20 1.66
C ALA A 31 21.40 -12.87 0.65
N ALA A 32 21.66 -14.16 0.82
CA ALA A 32 22.31 -14.94 -0.23
C ALA A 32 21.32 -15.10 -1.39
N TRP A 33 21.31 -14.12 -2.32
CA TRP A 33 20.38 -14.01 -3.44
C TRP A 33 20.48 -15.19 -4.43
N SER A 34 21.58 -15.94 -4.36
CA SER A 34 21.81 -17.15 -5.15
C SER A 34 20.82 -18.29 -4.84
N SER A 35 20.18 -18.28 -3.67
CA SER A 35 19.25 -19.35 -3.25
C SER A 35 17.81 -19.15 -3.74
N LEU A 36 17.48 -18.00 -4.33
CA LEU A 36 16.13 -17.74 -4.88
C LEU A 36 15.79 -18.75 -5.98
N VAL A 37 16.76 -19.09 -6.84
CA VAL A 37 16.60 -19.97 -8.02
C VAL A 37 16.11 -21.38 -7.69
N THR A 38 16.35 -21.87 -6.47
CA THR A 38 15.92 -23.22 -6.07
C THR A 38 14.50 -23.28 -5.50
N ALA A 39 13.92 -22.15 -5.11
CA ALA A 39 12.59 -22.11 -4.47
C ALA A 39 11.44 -21.77 -5.43
N HIS A 40 11.73 -21.17 -6.60
CA HIS A 40 10.72 -20.86 -7.60
C HIS A 40 10.83 -21.78 -8.83
N HIS A 41 9.67 -22.11 -9.42
CA HIS A 41 9.61 -22.76 -10.73
C HIS A 41 10.06 -21.77 -11.82
N PRO A 42 10.67 -22.23 -12.92
CA PRO A 42 11.04 -21.34 -14.02
C PRO A 42 9.81 -20.58 -14.54
N LEU A 43 9.97 -19.28 -14.87
CA LEU A 43 8.91 -18.50 -15.54
C LEU A 43 8.57 -19.07 -16.94
N ALA A 44 9.38 -20.00 -17.44
CA ALA A 44 9.26 -20.68 -18.74
C ALA A 44 8.14 -21.73 -18.84
N GLY A 45 7.15 -21.73 -17.93
CA GLY A 45 5.98 -22.64 -17.95
C GLY A 45 4.71 -21.94 -18.44
N SER A 46 3.84 -22.67 -19.15
CA SER A 46 2.56 -22.25 -19.77
C SER A 46 2.05 -20.88 -19.33
N ALA A 47 2.36 -19.84 -20.12
CA ALA A 47 1.86 -18.50 -19.87
C ALA A 47 0.33 -18.49 -19.90
N HIS A 48 -0.29 -18.06 -18.79
CA HIS A 48 -1.69 -17.67 -18.81
C HIS A 48 -1.87 -16.55 -19.86
N GLY A 49 -3.01 -16.54 -20.56
CA GLY A 49 -3.29 -15.51 -21.57
C GLY A 49 -3.04 -14.12 -21.02
N ALA A 50 -2.29 -13.30 -21.75
CA ALA A 50 -1.79 -12.03 -21.23
C ALA A 50 -2.94 -11.07 -20.89
N ALA A 51 -2.92 -10.54 -19.67
CA ALA A 51 -3.90 -9.55 -19.25
C ALA A 51 -3.62 -8.22 -19.95
N THR A 52 -4.64 -7.67 -20.60
CA THR A 52 -4.60 -6.39 -21.34
C THR A 52 -5.57 -5.36 -20.75
N ALA A 53 -6.07 -5.62 -19.53
CA ALA A 53 -6.85 -4.67 -18.76
C ALA A 53 -5.93 -3.84 -17.86
N ASN A 54 -6.29 -2.58 -17.63
CA ASN A 54 -5.59 -1.73 -16.67
C ASN A 54 -6.58 -1.11 -15.67
N PRO A 55 -6.62 -1.62 -14.42
CA PRO A 55 -5.74 -2.67 -13.88
C PRO A 55 -6.13 -4.10 -14.27
N ALA A 56 -5.21 -5.03 -14.00
CA ALA A 56 -5.44 -6.46 -14.03
C ALA A 56 -5.22 -7.08 -12.64
N THR A 57 -6.10 -7.99 -12.24
CA THR A 57 -5.98 -8.74 -10.98
C THR A 57 -5.65 -10.19 -11.30
N PHE A 58 -4.59 -10.68 -10.66
CA PHE A 58 -4.14 -12.05 -10.72
C PHE A 58 -4.39 -12.69 -9.37
N THR A 59 -4.99 -13.87 -9.36
CA THR A 59 -5.39 -14.58 -8.13
C THR A 59 -4.48 -15.76 -7.92
N ASP A 60 -4.09 -15.96 -6.66
CA ASP A 60 -3.31 -17.10 -6.23
C ASP A 60 -4.17 -18.05 -5.39
N THR A 61 -3.66 -19.27 -5.22
CA THR A 61 -4.22 -20.21 -4.24
C THR A 61 -4.05 -19.61 -2.82
N GLN A 62 -4.88 -20.03 -1.87
CA GLN A 62 -4.85 -19.50 -0.50
C GLN A 62 -4.48 -20.61 0.47
N ASN A 63 -3.73 -20.27 1.52
CA ASN A 63 -3.26 -21.15 2.60
C ASN A 63 -2.26 -22.22 2.14
N ASP A 64 -1.34 -21.84 1.27
CA ASP A 64 -0.23 -22.62 0.70
C ASP A 64 1.16 -22.06 1.08
N SER A 65 1.21 -20.84 1.57
CA SER A 65 2.41 -20.13 2.07
C SER A 65 3.17 -20.76 3.26
N GLY A 66 2.60 -21.77 3.93
CA GLY A 66 3.14 -22.28 5.19
C GLY A 66 3.13 -21.21 6.29
N THR A 67 4.28 -20.61 6.56
CA THR A 67 4.47 -19.55 7.57
C THR A 67 4.81 -18.18 6.96
N ALA A 68 5.08 -18.12 5.65
CA ALA A 68 5.27 -16.85 4.96
C ALA A 68 3.92 -16.12 4.77
N PRO A 69 3.94 -14.81 4.45
CA PRO A 69 2.72 -14.11 4.06
C PRO A 69 2.07 -14.73 2.83
N ASP A 70 0.81 -15.14 2.98
CA ASP A 70 -0.01 -15.81 1.96
C ASP A 70 -0.48 -14.82 0.89
N VAL A 71 0.13 -14.84 -0.29
CA VAL A 71 -0.30 -14.06 -1.43
C VAL A 71 -1.70 -14.51 -1.83
N ARG A 72 -2.61 -13.55 -1.95
CA ARG A 72 -4.01 -13.84 -2.35
C ARG A 72 -4.27 -13.35 -3.75
N THR A 73 -3.83 -12.13 -4.02
CA THR A 73 -3.95 -11.50 -5.32
C THR A 73 -2.80 -10.55 -5.56
N VAL A 74 -2.39 -10.42 -6.81
CA VAL A 74 -1.54 -9.32 -7.27
C VAL A 74 -2.34 -8.45 -8.22
N VAL A 75 -2.45 -7.16 -7.91
CA VAL A 75 -3.04 -6.17 -8.82
C VAL A 75 -1.90 -5.48 -9.54
N VAL A 76 -1.86 -5.62 -10.87
CA VAL A 76 -0.91 -4.92 -11.72
C VAL A 76 -1.63 -3.82 -12.49
N SER A 77 -1.05 -2.63 -12.47
CA SER A 77 -1.55 -1.47 -13.21
C SER A 77 -0.40 -0.71 -13.86
N ASN A 78 -0.74 0.15 -14.80
CA ASN A 78 0.20 1.12 -15.37
C ASN A 78 -0.39 2.53 -15.39
N ASP A 79 0.48 3.53 -15.39
CA ASP A 79 0.06 4.92 -15.53
C ASP A 79 -0.48 5.21 -16.95
N ALA A 80 -1.26 6.29 -17.09
CA ALA A 80 -1.87 6.67 -18.37
C ALA A 80 -0.83 6.99 -19.47
N ALA A 81 0.39 7.39 -19.09
CA ALA A 81 1.49 7.63 -20.02
C ALA A 81 2.23 6.35 -20.45
N LEU A 82 1.87 5.18 -19.90
CA LEU A 82 2.49 3.88 -20.17
C LEU A 82 4.00 3.87 -19.85
N THR A 83 4.41 4.57 -18.79
CA THR A 83 5.80 4.74 -18.35
C THR A 83 6.15 4.02 -17.06
N LYS A 84 5.15 3.57 -16.29
CA LYS A 84 5.33 2.99 -14.95
C LYS A 84 4.41 1.80 -14.72
N TYR A 85 4.93 0.75 -14.09
CA TYR A 85 4.15 -0.35 -13.53
C TYR A 85 3.96 -0.16 -12.02
N THR A 86 2.81 -0.57 -11.51
CA THR A 86 2.53 -0.68 -10.07
C THR A 86 2.00 -2.08 -9.78
N PHE A 87 2.64 -2.75 -8.82
CA PHE A 87 2.25 -4.05 -8.29
C PHE A 87 1.75 -3.87 -6.87
N ARG A 88 0.49 -4.22 -6.59
CA ARG A 88 -0.01 -4.39 -5.23
C ARG A 88 -0.17 -5.88 -4.95
N ILE A 89 0.66 -6.39 -4.05
CA ILE A 89 0.64 -7.76 -3.57
C ILE A 89 -0.22 -7.79 -2.32
N ASN A 90 -1.45 -8.31 -2.43
CA ASN A 90 -2.33 -8.46 -1.28
C ASN A 90 -2.03 -9.80 -0.61
N VAL A 91 -1.69 -9.75 0.68
CA VAL A 91 -1.25 -10.91 1.46
C VAL A 91 -2.09 -11.11 2.71
N ALA A 92 -2.09 -12.33 3.24
CA ALA A 92 -2.45 -12.62 4.63
C ALA A 92 -1.19 -12.73 5.50
N GLN A 93 -1.37 -12.72 6.82
CA GLN A 93 -0.31 -13.03 7.79
C GLN A 93 0.89 -12.05 7.82
N LEU A 94 0.78 -10.88 7.18
CA LEU A 94 1.80 -9.83 7.28
C LEU A 94 1.63 -9.02 8.58
N THR A 95 2.69 -8.94 9.38
CA THR A 95 2.71 -8.17 10.63
C THR A 95 3.90 -7.21 10.62
N LEU A 96 3.63 -5.90 10.57
CA LEU A 96 4.68 -4.91 10.39
C LEU A 96 5.20 -4.34 11.73
N PRO A 97 6.51 -4.09 11.89
CA PRO A 97 7.59 -4.53 10.99
C PRO A 97 7.78 -6.06 11.06
N SER A 98 8.04 -6.71 9.92
CA SER A 98 8.18 -8.17 9.82
C SER A 98 9.58 -8.59 9.40
N ASN A 99 10.00 -9.80 9.79
CA ASN A 99 11.15 -10.46 9.19
C ASN A 99 10.75 -11.11 7.85
N VAL A 100 10.22 -10.32 6.91
CA VAL A 100 9.70 -10.79 5.63
C VAL A 100 10.42 -10.09 4.48
N LEU A 101 10.68 -10.85 3.43
CA LEU A 101 11.08 -10.33 2.13
C LEU A 101 9.97 -10.63 1.11
N VAL A 102 9.61 -9.64 0.29
CA VAL A 102 8.74 -9.83 -0.88
C VAL A 102 9.55 -9.60 -2.15
N PHE A 103 9.52 -10.59 -3.03
CA PHE A 103 10.20 -10.56 -4.33
C PHE A 103 9.17 -10.47 -5.45
N ILE A 104 9.41 -9.59 -6.42
CA ILE A 104 8.67 -9.56 -7.68
C ILE A 104 9.67 -9.94 -8.77
N LEU A 105 9.57 -11.18 -9.26
CA LEU A 105 10.45 -11.73 -10.28
C LEU A 105 9.88 -11.39 -11.65
N MET A 106 10.69 -10.80 -12.52
CA MET A 106 10.21 -10.24 -13.79
C MET A 106 11.04 -10.72 -14.98
N ASP A 107 10.35 -11.27 -15.96
CA ASP A 107 10.76 -11.45 -17.36
C ASP A 107 10.27 -10.22 -18.12
N THR A 108 11.16 -9.26 -18.38
CA THR A 108 10.82 -7.90 -18.83
C THR A 108 10.89 -7.75 -20.34
N ASP A 109 11.60 -8.64 -21.02
CA ASP A 109 11.60 -8.75 -22.47
C ASP A 109 10.61 -9.83 -22.98
N GLN A 110 9.97 -10.56 -22.06
CA GLN A 110 9.05 -11.66 -22.32
C GLN A 110 9.68 -12.80 -23.12
N ASN A 111 10.98 -13.00 -22.93
CA ASN A 111 11.76 -14.02 -23.59
C ASN A 111 12.30 -15.01 -22.56
N ALA A 112 11.63 -16.16 -22.44
CA ALA A 112 12.04 -17.21 -21.50
C ALA A 112 13.47 -17.79 -21.74
N ALA A 113 14.14 -17.43 -22.84
CA ALA A 113 15.53 -17.83 -23.13
C ALA A 113 16.58 -16.85 -22.58
N THR A 114 16.20 -15.66 -22.11
CA THR A 114 17.08 -14.68 -21.47
C THR A 114 16.95 -14.75 -19.93
N GLY A 115 17.77 -13.97 -19.24
CA GLY A 115 17.76 -13.98 -17.77
C GLY A 115 18.32 -15.25 -17.12
N THR A 116 18.03 -15.40 -15.83
CA THR A 116 18.19 -16.67 -15.09
C THR A 116 16.83 -17.34 -14.99
N SER A 117 16.64 -18.47 -15.69
CA SER A 117 15.33 -19.15 -15.77
C SER A 117 14.19 -18.24 -16.29
N GLY A 118 14.50 -17.32 -17.21
CA GLY A 118 13.57 -16.31 -17.74
C GLY A 118 13.49 -15.02 -16.92
N ILE A 119 14.20 -14.90 -15.80
CA ILE A 119 14.13 -13.72 -14.94
C ILE A 119 15.23 -12.73 -15.30
N ASP A 120 14.84 -11.53 -15.72
CA ASP A 120 15.73 -10.42 -16.01
C ASP A 120 15.96 -9.56 -14.76
N TYR A 121 14.87 -9.20 -14.07
CA TYR A 121 14.88 -8.26 -12.96
C TYR A 121 14.12 -8.81 -11.75
N VAL A 122 14.52 -8.38 -10.55
CA VAL A 122 13.80 -8.70 -9.31
C VAL A 122 13.68 -7.44 -8.46
N ILE A 123 12.45 -7.04 -8.12
CA ILE A 123 12.23 -6.08 -7.03
C ILE A 123 12.26 -6.84 -5.71
N VAL A 124 12.98 -6.32 -4.73
CA VAL A 124 13.01 -6.84 -3.37
C VAL A 124 12.49 -5.76 -2.42
N CYS A 125 11.44 -6.09 -1.66
CA CYS A 125 10.95 -5.29 -0.54
C CYS A 125 11.32 -5.98 0.78
N ASP A 126 12.01 -5.28 1.67
CA ASP A 126 12.39 -5.75 3.01
C ASP A 126 11.50 -5.09 4.05
N GLU A 127 10.52 -5.86 4.52
CA GLU A 127 9.46 -5.39 5.42
C GLU A 127 9.95 -5.20 6.86
N SER A 128 11.21 -5.54 7.15
CA SER A 128 11.82 -5.33 8.48
C SER A 128 12.23 -3.88 8.70
N ASN A 129 12.49 -3.16 7.61
CA ASN A 129 13.00 -1.79 7.62
C ASN A 129 12.38 -0.89 6.53
N GLY A 130 11.47 -1.42 5.71
CA GLY A 130 10.82 -0.72 4.60
C GLY A 130 11.74 -0.38 3.44
N SER A 131 12.88 -1.08 3.29
CA SER A 131 13.82 -0.85 2.20
C SER A 131 13.39 -1.58 0.93
N VAL A 132 13.77 -1.02 -0.22
CA VAL A 132 13.44 -1.57 -1.54
C VAL A 132 14.65 -1.47 -2.47
N GLY A 133 14.81 -2.43 -3.37
CA GLY A 133 15.78 -2.30 -4.46
C GLY A 133 15.54 -3.26 -5.62
N LEU A 134 16.34 -3.05 -6.67
CA LEU A 134 16.23 -3.74 -7.94
C LEU A 134 17.47 -4.59 -8.18
N LEU A 135 17.28 -5.87 -8.42
CA LEU A 135 18.32 -6.76 -8.93
C LEU A 135 18.14 -6.92 -10.44
N HIS A 136 19.24 -7.04 -11.16
CA HIS A 136 19.27 -7.33 -12.60
C HIS A 136 20.23 -8.49 -12.90
N TRP A 137 19.82 -9.39 -13.78
CA TRP A 137 20.65 -10.47 -14.26
C TRP A 137 21.76 -9.95 -15.17
N ASN A 138 23.01 -10.14 -14.74
CA ASN A 138 24.18 -9.68 -15.51
C ASN A 138 24.84 -10.77 -16.35
N GLY A 139 24.18 -11.93 -16.54
CA GLY A 139 24.75 -13.10 -17.21
C GLY A 139 25.39 -14.13 -16.26
N THR A 140 25.55 -13.81 -14.98
CA THR A 140 26.11 -14.74 -13.98
C THR A 140 25.36 -14.73 -12.66
N GLN A 141 24.87 -13.57 -12.22
CA GLN A 141 24.09 -13.43 -10.99
C GLN A 141 23.09 -12.29 -11.09
N LEU A 142 22.08 -12.31 -10.22
CA LEU A 142 21.23 -11.17 -9.93
C LEU A 142 22.02 -10.18 -9.06
N ALA A 143 22.40 -9.05 -9.65
CA ALA A 143 23.18 -8.01 -8.98
C ALA A 143 22.32 -6.76 -8.73
N LEU A 144 22.52 -6.11 -7.58
CA LEU A 144 21.84 -4.85 -7.27
C LEU A 144 22.22 -3.77 -8.28
N VAL A 145 21.21 -3.09 -8.82
CA VAL A 145 21.35 -1.98 -9.77
C VAL A 145 20.60 -0.74 -9.29
N SER A 146 20.98 0.42 -9.81
CA SER A 146 20.29 1.68 -9.52
C SER A 146 18.93 1.71 -10.22
N ALA A 147 17.87 2.00 -9.47
CA ALA A 147 16.51 2.17 -9.98
C ALA A 147 15.88 3.47 -9.44
N PRO A 148 16.17 4.62 -10.07
CA PRO A 148 15.73 5.92 -9.55
C PRO A 148 14.22 6.12 -9.47
N THR A 149 13.45 5.31 -10.22
CA THR A 149 11.98 5.39 -10.25
C THR A 149 11.30 4.38 -9.31
N LEU A 150 12.08 3.49 -8.68
CA LEU A 150 11.56 2.45 -7.81
C LEU A 150 11.13 3.03 -6.46
N SER A 151 9.93 2.66 -6.02
CA SER A 151 9.40 2.98 -4.70
C SER A 151 8.54 1.83 -4.19
N ALA A 152 8.51 1.62 -2.88
CA ALA A 152 7.60 0.68 -2.23
C ALA A 152 6.94 1.30 -1.00
N SER A 153 5.79 0.76 -0.64
CA SER A 153 5.01 1.07 0.57
C SER A 153 4.27 -0.18 1.01
N ASP A 154 4.04 -0.33 2.30
CA ASP A 154 3.37 -1.48 2.89
C ASP A 154 2.18 -1.07 3.77
N ASP A 155 1.28 -2.03 3.98
CA ASP A 155 0.27 -1.98 5.02
C ASP A 155 0.07 -3.40 5.60
N SER A 156 -0.72 -3.56 6.66
CA SER A 156 -0.95 -4.87 7.29
C SER A 156 -1.60 -5.93 6.40
N THR A 157 -1.98 -5.56 5.17
CA THR A 157 -2.65 -6.43 4.21
C THR A 157 -1.94 -6.51 2.86
N SER A 158 -0.86 -5.76 2.63
CA SER A 158 -0.24 -5.70 1.32
C SER A 158 1.14 -5.06 1.31
N VAL A 159 1.88 -5.38 0.24
CA VAL A 159 3.08 -4.66 -0.18
C VAL A 159 2.81 -4.09 -1.57
N THR A 160 3.10 -2.81 -1.77
CA THR A 160 2.92 -2.12 -3.06
C THR A 160 4.26 -1.61 -3.56
N ALA A 161 4.68 -2.04 -4.75
CA ALA A 161 5.88 -1.55 -5.42
C ALA A 161 5.51 -0.86 -6.74
N SER A 162 6.19 0.24 -7.05
CA SER A 162 6.08 0.93 -8.34
C SER A 162 7.45 1.09 -8.98
N ILE A 163 7.53 0.88 -10.28
CA ILE A 163 8.78 1.01 -11.04
C ILE A 163 8.53 1.59 -12.42
N GLY A 164 9.37 2.54 -12.82
CA GLY A 164 9.41 3.09 -14.16
C GLY A 164 10.02 2.08 -15.14
N LYS A 165 9.42 1.99 -16.32
CA LYS A 165 9.88 1.10 -17.39
C LYS A 165 11.31 1.40 -17.84
N SER A 166 11.74 2.64 -17.66
CA SER A 166 13.12 3.09 -17.93
C SER A 166 14.16 2.30 -17.14
N ASP A 167 13.79 1.80 -15.96
CA ASP A 167 14.71 1.10 -15.06
C ASP A 167 14.75 -0.41 -15.35
N ILE A 168 13.84 -0.92 -16.20
CA ILE A 168 13.65 -2.35 -16.49
C ILE A 168 13.54 -2.64 -18.00
N GLY A 169 14.35 -1.98 -18.83
CA GLY A 169 14.49 -2.33 -20.25
C GLY A 169 13.40 -1.80 -21.21
N ASN A 170 12.42 -1.02 -20.72
CA ASN A 170 11.37 -0.38 -21.53
C ASN A 170 10.39 -1.31 -22.27
N GLY A 171 10.26 -2.58 -21.87
CA GLY A 171 9.34 -3.56 -22.48
C GLY A 171 7.87 -3.10 -22.52
N ALA A 172 7.06 -3.60 -23.45
CA ALA A 172 5.63 -3.25 -23.56
C ALA A 172 4.72 -4.06 -22.62
N GLY A 173 5.29 -5.05 -21.94
CA GLY A 173 4.67 -5.97 -21.02
C GLY A 173 5.75 -6.71 -20.27
N LEU A 174 5.34 -7.62 -19.41
CA LEU A 174 6.24 -8.47 -18.63
C LEU A 174 5.53 -9.77 -18.25
N ASN A 175 6.32 -10.83 -18.04
CA ASN A 175 5.86 -11.98 -17.28
C ASN A 175 6.42 -11.86 -15.86
N PHE A 176 5.65 -12.28 -14.86
CA PHE A 176 6.07 -12.15 -13.47
C PHE A 176 5.53 -13.24 -12.56
N ALA A 177 6.22 -13.39 -11.45
CA ALA A 177 5.77 -14.10 -10.26
C ALA A 177 6.12 -13.27 -9.03
N VAL A 178 5.47 -13.57 -7.92
CA VAL A 178 5.76 -13.02 -6.60
C VAL A 178 6.20 -14.15 -5.69
N LEU A 179 7.21 -13.90 -4.87
CA LEU A 179 7.65 -14.81 -3.83
C LEU A 179 7.63 -14.05 -2.50
N THR A 180 6.97 -14.57 -1.47
CA THR A 180 7.14 -14.07 -0.11
C THR A 180 8.01 -15.04 0.67
N VAL A 181 8.87 -14.51 1.54
CA VAL A 181 9.81 -15.31 2.33
C VAL A 181 9.76 -14.81 3.77
N GLU A 182 9.52 -15.72 4.72
CA GLU A 182 9.78 -15.45 6.13
C GLU A 182 11.26 -15.74 6.41
N GLY A 183 11.99 -14.74 6.91
CA GLY A 183 13.42 -14.82 7.19
C GLY A 183 14.32 -14.26 6.09
N GLU A 184 15.60 -14.62 6.17
CA GLU A 184 16.64 -14.10 5.27
C GLU A 184 16.87 -14.99 4.04
N SER A 185 16.19 -16.14 3.92
CA SER A 185 16.45 -17.12 2.87
C SER A 185 15.23 -18.00 2.60
N ALA A 186 14.98 -18.27 1.31
CA ALA A 186 13.88 -19.10 0.87
C ALA A 186 14.07 -20.56 1.34
N THR A 187 13.38 -20.93 2.41
CA THR A 187 13.45 -22.25 3.06
C THR A 187 12.07 -22.92 3.01
N ALA A 188 12.03 -24.23 2.75
CA ALA A 188 10.77 -24.97 2.66
C ALA A 188 9.87 -24.73 3.90
N GLY A 189 8.60 -24.40 3.67
CA GLY A 189 7.62 -24.06 4.72
C GLY A 189 7.63 -22.60 5.19
N HIS A 190 8.60 -21.79 4.73
CA HIS A 190 8.77 -20.36 5.01
C HIS A 190 8.74 -19.52 3.73
N VAL A 191 8.06 -20.02 2.70
CA VAL A 191 8.01 -19.42 1.36
C VAL A 191 6.62 -19.59 0.80
N ASP A 192 6.16 -18.56 0.12
CA ASP A 192 4.98 -18.60 -0.75
C ASP A 192 5.35 -18.18 -2.17
N SER A 193 4.80 -18.86 -3.18
CA SER A 193 5.06 -18.61 -4.60
C SER A 193 3.75 -18.38 -5.34
N ALA A 194 3.62 -17.20 -5.95
CA ALA A 194 2.41 -16.75 -6.62
C ALA A 194 2.71 -16.33 -8.07
N PRO A 195 2.23 -17.04 -9.10
CA PRO A 195 1.41 -18.24 -8.99
C PRO A 195 2.19 -19.46 -8.45
N ASP A 196 1.45 -20.46 -8.00
CA ASP A 196 1.96 -21.80 -7.65
C ASP A 196 2.95 -22.38 -8.69
N GLN A 197 2.69 -22.10 -9.98
CA GLN A 197 3.45 -22.60 -11.13
C GLN A 197 3.49 -21.58 -12.27
N GLY A 198 4.66 -21.46 -12.90
CA GLY A 198 4.87 -20.63 -14.08
C GLY A 198 4.85 -19.13 -13.77
N ALA A 199 4.24 -18.35 -14.66
CA ALA A 199 4.19 -16.90 -14.55
C ALA A 199 2.82 -16.36 -14.96
N TRP A 200 2.47 -15.20 -14.40
CA TRP A 200 1.43 -14.35 -14.96
C TRP A 200 2.02 -13.43 -16.02
N SER A 201 1.18 -12.96 -16.94
CA SER A 201 1.59 -12.05 -18.01
C SER A 201 0.71 -10.81 -18.04
N TYR A 202 1.36 -9.64 -18.08
CA TYR A 202 0.72 -8.33 -18.12
C TYR A 202 1.22 -7.52 -19.30
N GLN A 203 0.30 -6.94 -20.06
CA GLN A 203 0.60 -5.99 -21.13
C GLN A 203 0.14 -4.60 -20.71
N LEU A 204 0.92 -3.59 -21.09
CA LEU A 204 0.50 -2.20 -20.92
C LEU A 204 -0.80 -1.95 -21.65
N ALA A 205 -1.71 -1.28 -20.97
CA ALA A 205 -3.00 -0.95 -21.51
C ALA A 205 -3.47 0.44 -21.06
N ALA A 206 -4.41 1.00 -21.82
CA ALA A 206 -5.04 2.26 -21.47
C ALA A 206 -5.72 2.14 -20.09
N ALA A 207 -5.38 3.06 -19.19
CA ALA A 207 -5.93 3.07 -17.83
C ALA A 207 -7.43 3.34 -17.84
N ALA A 208 -8.20 2.53 -17.09
CA ALA A 208 -9.55 2.90 -16.73
C ALA A 208 -9.53 4.18 -15.85
N PRO A 209 -10.56 5.03 -15.90
CA PRO A 209 -10.65 6.18 -15.01
C PRO A 209 -10.55 5.76 -13.55
N LEU A 210 -9.73 6.48 -12.77
CA LEU A 210 -9.61 6.24 -11.33
C LEU A 210 -10.96 6.46 -10.63
N THR A 211 -11.39 5.45 -9.89
CA THR A 211 -12.55 5.54 -8.99
C THR A 211 -12.15 5.13 -7.59
N LEU A 212 -12.91 5.60 -6.59
CA LEU A 212 -12.66 5.30 -5.18
C LEU A 212 -13.82 4.51 -4.59
N ALA A 213 -13.51 3.43 -3.90
CA ALA A 213 -14.46 2.58 -3.21
C ALA A 213 -14.32 2.75 -1.69
N ALA A 214 -15.41 3.09 -1.00
CA ALA A 214 -15.41 3.10 0.46
C ALA A 214 -15.60 1.66 0.98
N SER A 215 -14.53 1.08 1.50
CA SER A 215 -14.49 -0.29 2.02
C SER A 215 -15.13 -0.40 3.41
N SER A 216 -15.11 0.66 4.21
CA SER A 216 -15.87 0.72 5.46
C SER A 216 -16.23 2.15 5.86
N LEU A 217 -17.30 2.31 6.62
CA LEU A 217 -17.67 3.57 7.27
C LEU A 217 -18.08 3.28 8.72
N ARG A 218 -17.45 3.96 9.68
CA ARG A 218 -17.77 3.84 11.10
C ARG A 218 -18.19 5.18 11.65
N ALA A 219 -19.41 5.24 12.17
CA ALA A 219 -19.94 6.38 12.92
C ALA A 219 -20.67 5.85 14.16
N PRO A 220 -20.63 6.57 15.30
CA PRO A 220 -21.36 6.15 16.47
C PRO A 220 -22.87 6.27 16.22
N ARG A 221 -23.66 5.36 16.81
CA ARG A 221 -25.13 5.42 16.72
C ARG A 221 -25.72 6.63 17.46
N SER A 222 -25.04 7.10 18.51
CA SER A 222 -25.45 8.27 19.29
C SER A 222 -24.28 8.97 19.96
N VAL A 223 -24.44 10.26 20.25
CA VAL A 223 -23.49 11.06 21.03
C VAL A 223 -24.23 11.89 22.07
N LYS A 224 -23.63 12.10 23.25
CA LYS A 224 -24.18 13.02 24.26
C LYS A 224 -23.90 14.48 23.85
N ALA A 225 -24.83 15.39 24.16
CA ALA A 225 -24.64 16.82 23.95
C ALA A 225 -23.30 17.34 24.51
N GLY A 226 -22.63 18.20 23.75
CA GLY A 226 -21.33 18.78 24.08
C GLY A 226 -20.12 17.84 23.97
N LYS A 227 -20.30 16.53 23.77
CA LYS A 227 -19.20 15.57 23.61
C LYS A 227 -18.70 15.51 22.17
N THR A 228 -17.49 15.01 22.00
CA THR A 228 -16.91 14.75 20.69
C THR A 228 -17.37 13.40 20.14
N PHE A 229 -17.35 13.28 18.82
CA PHE A 229 -17.53 12.01 18.13
C PHE A 229 -16.68 11.99 16.86
N THR A 230 -16.23 10.80 16.49
CA THR A 230 -15.41 10.58 15.30
C THR A 230 -16.19 9.77 14.29
N VAL A 231 -16.04 10.13 13.01
CA VAL A 231 -16.46 9.30 11.88
C VAL A 231 -15.22 8.90 11.12
N THR A 232 -15.06 7.61 10.84
CA THR A 232 -13.93 7.09 10.05
C THR A 232 -14.41 6.36 8.81
N MET A 233 -13.61 6.40 7.76
CA MET A 233 -13.86 5.73 6.48
C MET A 233 -12.57 5.14 5.94
N LEU A 234 -12.61 3.86 5.55
CA LEU A 234 -11.54 3.21 4.80
C LEU A 234 -11.88 3.29 3.32
N VAL A 235 -10.93 3.71 2.48
CA VAL A 235 -11.15 3.93 1.04
C VAL A 235 -10.05 3.27 0.25
N ALA A 236 -10.42 2.48 -0.75
CA ALA A 236 -9.49 1.85 -1.70
C ALA A 236 -9.60 2.52 -3.08
N ARG A 237 -8.46 2.61 -3.78
CA ARG A 237 -8.38 3.02 -5.18
C ARG A 237 -8.77 1.86 -6.10
N SER A 238 -9.42 2.15 -7.22
CA SER A 238 -9.80 1.11 -8.18
C SER A 238 -8.64 0.62 -9.05
N ASP A 239 -7.60 1.43 -9.24
CA ASP A 239 -6.48 1.12 -10.13
C ASP A 239 -5.45 0.19 -9.49
N THR A 240 -5.15 0.38 -8.22
CA THR A 240 -4.12 -0.37 -7.50
C THR A 240 -4.72 -1.28 -6.46
N GLY A 241 -5.96 -1.04 -6.04
CA GLY A 241 -6.53 -1.62 -4.82
C GLY A 241 -5.97 -0.99 -3.53
N ALA A 242 -5.02 -0.07 -3.62
CA ALA A 242 -4.36 0.52 -2.47
C ALA A 242 -5.29 1.41 -1.67
N PHE A 243 -5.10 1.41 -0.35
CA PHE A 243 -5.84 2.31 0.53
C PHE A 243 -5.34 3.74 0.35
N VAL A 244 -6.28 4.69 0.32
CA VAL A 244 -5.96 6.11 0.25
C VAL A 244 -5.49 6.58 1.62
N ASN A 245 -4.36 7.28 1.64
CA ASN A 245 -3.75 7.93 2.80
C ASN A 245 -3.24 9.33 2.40
N ASP A 246 -2.66 10.08 3.33
CA ASP A 246 -2.14 11.42 3.02
C ASP A 246 -0.78 11.39 2.31
N GLU A 247 0.00 10.32 2.39
CA GLU A 247 1.28 10.18 1.70
C GLU A 247 1.13 10.17 0.17
N ILE A 248 0.05 9.58 -0.33
CA ILE A 248 -0.28 9.63 -1.77
C ILE A 248 -1.06 10.90 -2.16
N GLY A 249 -1.12 11.90 -1.27
CA GLY A 249 -1.84 13.15 -1.49
C GLY A 249 -3.36 13.02 -1.31
N GLY A 250 -3.82 12.00 -0.58
CA GLY A 250 -5.22 11.87 -0.21
C GLY A 250 -5.67 13.02 0.68
N THR A 251 -6.93 13.43 0.54
CA THR A 251 -7.53 14.47 1.38
C THR A 251 -8.85 14.01 1.96
N THR A 252 -9.14 14.45 3.19
CA THR A 252 -10.39 14.16 3.89
C THR A 252 -11.13 15.46 4.18
N SER A 253 -12.41 15.53 3.78
CA SER A 253 -13.28 16.67 4.11
C SER A 253 -14.63 16.22 4.65
N CYS A 254 -15.21 17.04 5.50
CA CYS A 254 -16.35 16.65 6.31
C CYS A 254 -17.33 17.78 6.59
N GLN A 255 -18.61 17.42 6.62
CA GLN A 255 -19.67 18.33 7.00
C GLN A 255 -20.78 17.60 7.74
N ALA A 256 -21.37 18.25 8.74
CA ALA A 256 -22.51 17.72 9.46
C ALA A 256 -23.44 18.86 9.89
N THR A 257 -24.74 18.56 9.95
CA THR A 257 -25.79 19.48 10.39
C THR A 257 -26.74 18.81 11.37
N VAL A 258 -27.37 19.63 12.22
CA VAL A 258 -28.45 19.22 13.13
C VAL A 258 -29.42 20.38 13.26
N ALA A 259 -30.71 20.11 13.04
CA ALA A 259 -31.76 21.12 13.04
C ALA A 259 -31.40 22.37 12.18
N GLY A 260 -30.84 22.14 10.99
CA GLY A 260 -30.45 23.20 10.04
C GLY A 260 -29.14 23.94 10.39
N LYS A 261 -28.51 23.67 11.54
CA LYS A 261 -27.25 24.32 11.95
C LYS A 261 -26.05 23.40 11.73
N ARG A 262 -24.91 23.98 11.34
CA ARG A 262 -23.65 23.23 11.19
C ARG A 262 -23.15 22.71 12.55
N VAL A 263 -22.71 21.46 12.56
CA VAL A 263 -21.98 20.86 13.69
C VAL A 263 -20.52 21.26 13.58
N LYS A 264 -19.88 21.60 14.71
CA LYS A 264 -18.49 22.05 14.73
C LYS A 264 -17.55 20.88 14.36
N LEU A 265 -16.86 21.01 13.23
CA LEU A 265 -15.70 20.18 12.88
C LEU A 265 -14.49 20.65 13.69
N LEU A 266 -13.79 19.72 14.33
CA LEU A 266 -12.56 19.99 15.09
C LEU A 266 -11.31 19.62 14.29
N GLY A 267 -11.40 18.65 13.39
CA GLY A 267 -10.32 18.24 12.52
C GLY A 267 -10.78 17.18 11.51
N ALA A 268 -10.08 17.10 10.38
CA ALA A 268 -10.24 16.08 9.35
C ALA A 268 -8.86 15.73 8.78
N GLY A 269 -8.61 14.46 8.50
CA GLY A 269 -7.31 13.96 8.02
C GLY A 269 -7.28 12.43 8.03
N PHE A 270 -6.10 11.84 7.84
CA PHE A 270 -5.89 10.40 8.01
C PHE A 270 -5.36 10.09 9.42
N VAL A 271 -5.50 8.84 9.86
CA VAL A 271 -5.08 8.39 11.19
C VAL A 271 -3.90 7.44 11.03
N GLU A 272 -2.70 7.97 11.24
CA GLU A 272 -1.41 7.28 11.08
C GLU A 272 -1.20 6.13 12.08
N THR A 273 -1.95 6.09 13.19
CA THR A 273 -1.80 5.02 14.21
C THR A 273 -2.53 3.72 13.83
N THR A 274 -3.05 3.62 12.61
CA THR A 274 -3.77 2.45 12.11
C THR A 274 -3.21 2.02 10.77
N SER A 275 -3.03 0.72 10.57
CA SER A 275 -2.68 0.16 9.28
C SER A 275 -3.75 -0.86 8.87
N PRO A 276 -4.50 -0.63 7.77
CA PRO A 276 -4.42 0.54 6.88
C PRO A 276 -4.95 1.82 7.53
N GLU A 277 -4.53 2.97 7.00
CA GLU A 277 -4.96 4.27 7.50
C GLU A 277 -6.44 4.55 7.27
N LEU A 278 -7.04 5.31 8.18
CA LEU A 278 -8.45 5.68 8.11
C LEU A 278 -8.61 7.18 7.92
N ALA A 279 -9.35 7.58 6.89
CA ALA A 279 -9.87 8.94 6.79
C ALA A 279 -10.80 9.20 7.98
N ALA A 280 -10.54 10.24 8.76
CA ALA A 280 -11.24 10.53 10.00
C ALA A 280 -11.70 11.98 10.09
N CYS A 281 -12.85 12.17 10.74
CA CYS A 281 -13.39 13.48 11.05
C CYS A 281 -13.84 13.54 12.50
N LEU A 282 -13.26 14.47 13.26
CA LEU A 282 -13.61 14.73 14.65
C LEU A 282 -14.59 15.89 14.74
N PHE A 283 -15.76 15.65 15.30
CA PHE A 283 -16.79 16.68 15.51
C PHE A 283 -17.03 16.93 16.99
N ARG A 284 -17.59 18.09 17.32
CA ARG A 284 -18.18 18.39 18.64
C ARG A 284 -19.69 18.56 18.52
N ALA A 285 -20.43 17.71 19.22
CA ALA A 285 -21.87 17.80 19.32
C ALA A 285 -22.30 19.12 20.00
N PRO A 286 -23.38 19.78 19.54
CA PRO A 286 -23.89 20.97 20.20
C PRO A 286 -24.29 20.68 21.65
N LYS A 287 -24.16 21.68 22.54
CA LYS A 287 -24.50 21.55 23.96
C LYS A 287 -26.00 21.64 24.25
N ASN A 288 -26.73 22.44 23.46
CA ASN A 288 -28.10 22.86 23.79
C ASN A 288 -29.15 22.25 22.83
N VAL A 289 -28.78 21.20 22.10
CA VAL A 289 -29.66 20.49 21.18
C VAL A 289 -29.74 19.05 21.67
N HIS A 290 -30.96 18.51 21.79
CA HIS A 290 -31.20 17.17 22.32
C HIS A 290 -32.24 16.44 21.48
N LYS A 291 -32.17 15.12 21.47
CA LYS A 291 -33.11 14.22 20.79
C LYS A 291 -33.30 14.54 19.29
N LYS A 292 -32.29 15.14 18.66
CA LYS A 292 -32.26 15.44 17.22
C LYS A 292 -31.25 14.54 16.53
N THR A 293 -31.46 14.32 15.24
CA THR A 293 -30.51 13.57 14.40
C THR A 293 -29.46 14.53 13.84
N ILE A 294 -28.19 14.22 14.08
CA ILE A 294 -27.08 14.80 13.32
C ILE A 294 -26.99 14.01 12.01
N ARG A 295 -26.95 14.71 10.88
CA ARG A 295 -26.71 14.15 9.55
C ARG A 295 -25.44 14.75 8.99
N GLY A 296 -24.58 13.93 8.39
CA GLY A 296 -23.34 14.43 7.82
C GLY A 296 -22.82 13.57 6.70
N SER A 297 -21.68 13.98 6.17
CA SER A 297 -20.92 13.24 5.19
C SER A 297 -19.42 13.39 5.41
N ILE A 298 -18.72 12.33 5.04
CA ILE A 298 -17.27 12.29 4.88
C ILE A 298 -16.98 12.11 3.38
N VAL A 299 -16.00 12.86 2.88
CA VAL A 299 -15.52 12.82 1.50
C VAL A 299 -14.02 12.56 1.54
N VAL A 300 -13.58 11.59 0.76
CA VAL A 300 -12.16 11.33 0.49
C VAL A 300 -11.89 11.60 -0.98
N ALA A 301 -10.77 12.24 -1.27
CA ALA A 301 -10.33 12.55 -2.63
C ALA A 301 -8.83 12.29 -2.82
N VAL A 302 -8.45 11.81 -3.99
CA VAL A 302 -7.06 11.64 -4.44
C VAL A 302 -7.02 11.70 -5.97
N GLU A 303 -6.04 12.39 -6.55
CA GLU A 303 -5.84 12.48 -8.01
C GLU A 303 -7.11 12.84 -8.81
N GLY A 304 -7.95 13.71 -8.27
CA GLY A 304 -9.21 14.14 -8.90
C GLY A 304 -10.38 13.16 -8.75
N ALA A 305 -10.15 11.92 -8.30
CA ALA A 305 -11.20 10.99 -7.94
C ALA A 305 -11.75 11.29 -6.53
N THR A 306 -13.05 11.08 -6.31
CA THR A 306 -13.69 11.34 -5.02
C THR A 306 -14.69 10.25 -4.64
N VAL A 307 -14.81 9.96 -3.35
CA VAL A 307 -15.89 9.15 -2.78
C VAL A 307 -16.52 9.88 -1.60
N LYS A 308 -17.85 9.90 -1.57
CA LYS A 308 -18.64 10.50 -0.50
C LYS A 308 -19.51 9.45 0.17
N LYS A 309 -19.48 9.38 1.50
CA LYS A 309 -20.44 8.60 2.28
C LYS A 309 -21.15 9.48 3.29
N THR A 310 -22.42 9.15 3.54
CA THR A 310 -23.27 9.86 4.50
C THR A 310 -23.40 9.06 5.78
N PHE A 311 -23.60 9.75 6.89
CA PHE A 311 -23.85 9.15 8.19
C PHE A 311 -24.95 9.90 8.93
N ALA A 312 -25.58 9.20 9.88
CA ALA A 312 -26.56 9.79 10.78
C ALA A 312 -26.40 9.21 12.19
N LEU A 313 -26.58 10.05 13.20
CA LEU A 313 -26.57 9.62 14.59
C LEU A 313 -27.50 10.45 15.47
N THR A 314 -27.94 9.89 16.58
CA THR A 314 -28.85 10.56 17.51
C THR A 314 -28.06 11.38 18.55
N LEU A 315 -28.42 12.64 18.70
CA LEU A 315 -27.94 13.50 19.77
C LEU A 315 -28.78 13.26 21.03
N LYS A 316 -28.14 12.77 22.08
CA LYS A 316 -28.75 12.54 23.40
C LYS A 316 -28.59 13.79 24.27
#